data_AF-A0A9D6IX60-F1
#
_entry.id   AF-A0A9D6IX60-F1
#
_cell.length_a   1.000
_cell.length_b   1.000
_cell.length_c   1.000
_cell.angle_alpha   90.00
_cell.angle_beta   90.00
_cell.angle_gamma   90.00
#
_symmetry.space_group_name_H-M   'P 1'
#
loop_
_entity.id
_entity.type
_entity.pdbx_description
1 polymer ?
#
loop_
_entity_poly.entity_id
_entity_poly.type
_entity_poly.pdbx_seq_one_letter_code
_entity_poly.pdbx_strand_id
1 'polypeptide(L)'
;MLPNPEVPFGLRTISGAFNNIVPGRADFGAADVVFPRMLASVFRPAENVTIDLDGPGPLQVGDPTSYAQTSGFVFDSQPRTISNLVVDMTANNPAAVAAAAQTPGSEIVTGTRTDGSTYQTYFIPNVAPDAGLSAPFNAWMTFFGQFFDHGLDLVNKGGNGTVFIPLQPDDPLFVPGSPTNFMVLTRATMLPGPDGVLGTADDVHENVNQTSPFVDQNQTYSSHPSHQVFLRAYEMDALGHPVSTGKLIVNRGLGADGQFGSADDVVIGGMATWAVVKAQARAMLGIDLTDADVGDVPLLATDQYGAFQRGPNGFPQVVMKGADGIAGTADDVLVEGNPAAPISLADAVRTGHPFLNDIAHAAVPAPGLVPDADTVAGGSTDPVAPGTYDNELLDAHYIAGDARANENIGLTAIHHIFHSEHNRLVEHTKDVILQSGDVAFLNQWLLSPVAAIPADPSTLVWSGERLFQAAKFGTEMQYQHL
;
A
#
# COMPACT_ATOMS: atom_id res chain seq x y z
N MET A 1 21.53 -23.01 -19.23
CA MET A 1 20.07 -23.16 -19.30
C MET A 1 19.62 -23.96 -18.09
N LEU A 2 18.60 -23.48 -17.37
CA LEU A 2 17.96 -24.25 -16.32
C LEU A 2 17.25 -25.47 -16.94
N PRO A 3 17.26 -26.65 -16.29
CA PRO A 3 16.71 -27.87 -16.87
C PRO A 3 15.17 -27.85 -16.97
N ASN A 4 14.49 -26.99 -16.21
CA ASN A 4 13.04 -26.79 -16.23
C ASN A 4 12.74 -25.30 -15.88
N PRO A 5 11.76 -24.65 -16.55
CA PRO A 5 11.22 -23.35 -16.12
C PRO A 5 10.62 -23.27 -14.72
N GLU A 6 10.31 -24.39 -14.08
CA GLU A 6 9.68 -24.48 -12.77
C GLU A 6 10.69 -24.79 -11.64
N VAL A 7 12.00 -24.74 -11.90
CA VAL A 7 12.99 -25.00 -10.85
C VAL A 7 12.95 -23.89 -9.78
N PRO A 8 12.96 -24.23 -8.48
CA PRO A 8 12.90 -23.25 -7.39
C PRO A 8 14.28 -22.64 -7.11
N PHE A 9 15.03 -22.26 -8.15
CA PHE A 9 16.35 -21.66 -8.01
C PHE A 9 16.29 -20.15 -8.25
N GLY A 10 16.82 -19.39 -7.31
CA GLY A 10 16.87 -17.93 -7.38
C GLY A 10 15.99 -17.27 -6.31
N LEU A 11 16.06 -15.94 -6.27
CA LEU A 11 15.25 -15.09 -5.40
C LEU A 11 14.18 -14.38 -6.23
N ARG A 12 13.03 -14.07 -5.63
CA ARG A 12 12.00 -13.26 -6.28
C ARG A 12 12.44 -11.81 -6.34
N THR A 13 12.32 -11.21 -7.51
CA THR A 13 12.46 -9.76 -7.68
C THR A 13 11.29 -9.04 -7.00
N ILE A 14 11.47 -7.77 -6.66
CA ILE A 14 10.45 -7.00 -5.94
C ILE A 14 9.28 -6.64 -6.85
N SER A 15 9.54 -6.41 -8.14
CA SER A 15 8.48 -6.14 -9.11
C SER A 15 7.75 -7.39 -9.61
N GLY A 16 8.15 -8.60 -9.20
CA GLY A 16 7.63 -9.86 -9.75
C GLY A 16 8.15 -10.21 -11.15
N ALA A 17 8.93 -9.34 -11.81
CA ALA A 17 9.54 -9.63 -13.11
C ALA A 17 10.55 -10.79 -13.03
N PHE A 18 10.79 -11.44 -14.18
CA PHE A 18 11.67 -12.60 -14.35
C PHE A 18 11.23 -13.87 -13.59
N ASN A 19 9.99 -13.93 -13.11
CA ASN A 19 9.41 -15.14 -12.53
C ASN A 19 9.18 -16.22 -13.60
N ASN A 20 8.85 -15.82 -14.83
CA ASN A 20 8.73 -16.72 -15.97
C ASN A 20 9.98 -16.70 -16.85
N ILE A 21 10.64 -17.85 -17.02
CA ILE A 21 11.88 -17.94 -17.82
C ILE A 21 11.66 -18.10 -19.32
N VAL A 22 10.41 -18.18 -19.80
CA VAL A 22 10.12 -18.29 -21.23
C VAL A 22 10.45 -16.95 -21.89
N PRO A 23 11.26 -16.93 -22.96
CA PRO A 23 11.60 -15.70 -23.68
C PRO A 23 10.35 -14.89 -24.08
N GLY A 24 10.38 -13.58 -23.81
CA GLY A 24 9.25 -12.68 -24.07
C GLY A 24 8.14 -12.71 -23.02
N ARG A 25 8.31 -13.43 -21.91
CA ARG A 25 7.34 -13.48 -20.79
C ARG A 25 7.92 -13.03 -19.45
N ALA A 26 9.03 -12.30 -19.47
CA ALA A 26 9.70 -11.85 -18.25
C ALA A 26 8.75 -11.06 -17.33
N ASP A 27 7.83 -10.29 -17.89
CA ASP A 27 6.92 -9.42 -17.13
C ASP A 27 5.56 -10.08 -16.82
N PHE A 28 5.39 -11.38 -17.08
CA PHE A 28 4.15 -12.08 -16.72
C PHE A 28 4.00 -12.07 -15.20
N GLY A 29 2.95 -11.38 -14.71
CA GLY A 29 2.71 -11.21 -13.28
C GLY A 29 3.65 -10.23 -12.60
N ALA A 30 4.39 -9.41 -13.37
CA ALA A 30 5.08 -8.27 -12.79
C ALA A 30 4.07 -7.18 -12.39
N ALA A 31 4.46 -6.32 -11.45
CA ALA A 31 3.79 -5.06 -11.19
C ALA A 31 3.88 -4.14 -12.41
N ASP A 32 2.99 -3.14 -12.44
CA ASP A 32 2.89 -2.12 -13.48
C ASP A 32 2.58 -2.66 -14.89
N VAL A 33 1.95 -3.84 -14.96
CA VAL A 33 1.46 -4.45 -16.20
C VAL A 33 -0.05 -4.37 -16.32
N VAL A 34 -0.55 -4.36 -17.56
CA VAL A 34 -2.00 -4.32 -17.84
C VAL A 34 -2.69 -5.59 -17.34
N PHE A 35 -3.86 -5.43 -16.72
CA PHE A 35 -4.68 -6.58 -16.33
C PHE A 35 -5.06 -7.45 -17.54
N PRO A 36 -4.89 -8.78 -17.47
CA PRO A 36 -5.37 -9.65 -18.53
C PRO A 36 -6.90 -9.73 -18.53
N ARG A 37 -7.50 -9.71 -19.72
CA ARG A 37 -8.94 -9.94 -19.89
C ARG A 37 -9.22 -11.40 -20.23
N MET A 38 -10.07 -12.05 -19.43
CA MET A 38 -10.59 -13.39 -19.75
C MET A 38 -11.80 -13.33 -20.70
N LEU A 39 -12.51 -12.20 -20.74
CA LEU A 39 -13.74 -11.99 -21.50
C LEU A 39 -13.73 -10.62 -22.18
N ALA A 40 -14.53 -10.46 -23.24
CA ALA A 40 -14.74 -9.16 -23.88
C ALA A 40 -15.41 -8.17 -22.92
N SER A 41 -14.97 -6.92 -22.93
CA SER A 41 -15.53 -5.84 -22.11
C SER A 41 -16.96 -5.50 -22.54
N VAL A 42 -17.86 -5.30 -21.57
CA VAL A 42 -19.24 -4.85 -21.81
C VAL A 42 -19.50 -3.60 -20.98
N PHE A 43 -19.64 -2.46 -21.67
CA PHE A 43 -19.98 -1.19 -21.04
C PHE A 43 -21.47 -0.90 -21.20
N ARG A 44 -22.09 -0.43 -20.12
CA ARG A 44 -23.53 -0.13 -20.08
C ARG A 44 -23.77 1.38 -20.14
N PRO A 45 -24.90 1.82 -20.72
CA PRO A 45 -25.44 3.15 -20.40
C PRO A 45 -25.66 3.26 -18.90
N ALA A 46 -25.41 4.44 -18.34
CA ALA A 46 -25.83 4.78 -16.99
C ALA A 46 -27.26 5.35 -17.03
N GLU A 47 -27.78 5.75 -15.88
CA GLU A 47 -29.03 6.50 -15.84
C GLU A 47 -28.84 7.89 -16.49
N ASN A 48 -29.94 8.46 -16.98
CA ASN A 48 -29.92 9.88 -17.35
C ASN A 48 -29.72 10.70 -16.07
N VAL A 49 -28.98 11.80 -16.17
CA VAL A 49 -28.71 12.71 -15.06
C VAL A 49 -30.04 13.11 -14.41
N THR A 50 -30.21 12.75 -13.14
CA THR A 50 -31.43 13.03 -12.37
C THR A 50 -31.32 14.34 -11.58
N ILE A 51 -30.10 14.78 -11.31
CA ILE A 51 -29.77 16.01 -10.60
C ILE A 51 -28.47 16.57 -11.18
N ASP A 52 -28.43 17.89 -11.38
CA ASP A 52 -27.25 18.64 -11.79
C ASP A 52 -26.40 18.93 -10.53
N LEU A 53 -25.36 18.13 -10.31
CA LEU A 53 -24.43 18.25 -9.18
C LEU A 53 -23.12 18.94 -9.56
N ASP A 54 -22.79 19.01 -10.85
CA ASP A 54 -21.59 19.69 -11.37
C ASP A 54 -21.80 21.19 -11.60
N GLY A 55 -23.05 21.67 -11.51
CA GLY A 55 -23.41 23.07 -11.63
C GLY A 55 -23.56 23.50 -13.09
N PRO A 56 -23.56 24.81 -13.38
CA PRO A 56 -23.73 25.30 -14.75
C PRO A 56 -22.62 24.76 -15.68
N GLY A 57 -22.96 23.74 -16.47
CA GLY A 57 -22.00 22.96 -17.25
C GLY A 57 -22.62 22.36 -18.53
N PRO A 58 -21.83 21.58 -19.28
CA PRO A 58 -22.30 20.92 -20.49
C PRO A 58 -23.22 19.72 -20.21
N LEU A 59 -23.21 19.18 -19.00
CA LEU A 59 -24.14 18.15 -18.53
C LEU A 59 -25.29 18.82 -17.75
N GLN A 60 -26.52 18.42 -18.05
CA GLN A 60 -27.74 18.94 -17.43
C GLN A 60 -28.67 17.78 -17.05
N VAL A 61 -29.65 18.06 -16.18
CA VAL A 61 -30.72 17.11 -15.87
C VAL A 61 -31.37 16.61 -17.15
N GLY A 62 -31.42 15.28 -17.30
CA GLY A 62 -31.94 14.58 -18.47
C GLY A 62 -30.89 14.11 -19.45
N ASP A 63 -29.64 14.59 -19.36
CA ASP A 63 -28.57 14.16 -20.26
C ASP A 63 -28.18 12.70 -20.01
N PRO A 64 -27.85 11.94 -21.05
CA PRO A 64 -27.37 10.57 -20.90
C PRO A 64 -25.90 10.56 -20.49
N THR A 65 -25.54 9.65 -19.57
CA THR A 65 -24.14 9.29 -19.30
C THR A 65 -23.91 7.79 -19.51
N SER A 66 -22.66 7.34 -19.57
CA SER A 66 -22.32 5.94 -19.81
C SER A 66 -20.96 5.55 -19.25
N TYR A 67 -20.88 4.31 -18.77
CA TYR A 67 -19.61 3.66 -18.41
C TYR A 67 -18.68 3.40 -19.60
N ALA A 68 -19.14 3.61 -20.85
CA ALA A 68 -18.31 3.55 -22.06
C ALA A 68 -17.50 4.84 -22.29
N GLN A 69 -17.76 5.91 -21.54
CA GLN A 69 -16.95 7.12 -21.59
C GLN A 69 -15.61 6.86 -20.92
N THR A 70 -14.50 7.32 -21.48
CA THR A 70 -13.18 7.19 -20.84
C THR A 70 -12.85 8.36 -19.91
N SER A 71 -13.61 9.44 -19.97
CA SER A 71 -13.45 10.63 -19.13
C SER A 71 -14.80 11.24 -18.76
N GLY A 72 -14.78 12.18 -17.81
CA GLY A 72 -15.96 12.93 -17.37
C GLY A 72 -16.83 12.20 -16.34
N PHE A 73 -17.97 12.82 -16.05
CA PHE A 73 -18.89 12.35 -15.01
C PHE A 73 -19.83 11.26 -15.48
N VAL A 74 -20.15 10.33 -14.58
CA VAL A 74 -21.21 9.33 -14.73
C VAL A 74 -22.19 9.51 -13.59
N PHE A 75 -23.50 9.52 -13.89
CA PHE A 75 -24.56 9.64 -12.88
C PHE A 75 -25.39 8.37 -12.88
N ASP A 76 -25.37 7.62 -11.78
CA ASP A 76 -26.06 6.34 -11.70
C ASP A 76 -26.43 5.99 -10.25
N SER A 77 -27.72 5.95 -9.94
CA SER A 77 -28.21 5.58 -8.61
C SER A 77 -28.32 4.06 -8.40
N GLN A 78 -28.30 3.28 -9.49
CA GLN A 78 -28.54 1.84 -9.45
C GLN A 78 -27.56 1.07 -8.57
N PRO A 79 -26.25 1.40 -8.49
CA PRO A 79 -25.34 0.74 -7.55
C PRO A 79 -25.82 0.80 -6.10
N ARG A 80 -26.37 1.94 -5.66
CA ARG A 80 -26.92 2.10 -4.31
C ARG A 80 -28.22 1.31 -4.13
N THR A 81 -29.11 1.33 -5.11
CA THR A 81 -30.33 0.51 -5.08
C THR A 81 -29.99 -0.98 -4.98
N ILE A 82 -29.03 -1.46 -5.78
CA ILE A 82 -28.57 -2.86 -5.72
C ILE A 82 -27.98 -3.17 -4.34
N SER A 83 -27.18 -2.27 -3.78
CA SER A 83 -26.62 -2.44 -2.43
C SER A 83 -27.72 -2.60 -1.37
N ASN A 84 -28.73 -1.73 -1.36
CA ASN A 84 -29.85 -1.82 -0.42
C ASN A 84 -30.68 -3.11 -0.60
N LEU A 85 -30.80 -3.63 -1.83
CA LEU A 85 -31.57 -4.84 -2.09
C LEU A 85 -30.81 -6.14 -1.75
N VAL A 86 -29.47 -6.13 -1.86
CA VAL A 86 -28.66 -7.35 -1.77
C VAL A 86 -27.90 -7.45 -0.45
N VAL A 87 -27.18 -6.39 -0.05
CA VAL A 87 -26.22 -6.46 1.07
C VAL A 87 -26.74 -5.85 2.37
N ASP A 88 -27.87 -5.13 2.32
CA ASP A 88 -28.51 -4.63 3.54
C ASP A 88 -28.94 -5.79 4.44
N MET A 89 -28.33 -5.90 5.61
CA MET A 89 -28.62 -6.93 6.61
C MET A 89 -29.61 -6.45 7.68
N THR A 90 -30.29 -5.32 7.48
CA THR A 90 -31.32 -4.84 8.41
C THR A 90 -32.69 -5.51 8.18
N ALA A 91 -33.63 -5.24 9.08
CA ALA A 91 -35.02 -5.69 8.94
C ALA A 91 -35.76 -5.10 7.73
N ASN A 92 -35.19 -4.09 7.07
CA ASN A 92 -35.77 -3.47 5.88
C ASN A 92 -35.55 -4.31 4.62
N ASN A 93 -34.61 -5.26 4.63
CA ASN A 93 -34.36 -6.17 3.51
C ASN A 93 -35.08 -7.51 3.72
N PRO A 94 -36.12 -7.84 2.92
CA PRO A 94 -36.83 -9.12 3.04
C PRO A 94 -35.93 -10.35 2.85
N ALA A 95 -34.85 -10.23 2.05
CA ALA A 95 -33.90 -11.31 1.85
C ALA A 95 -33.09 -11.60 3.13
N ALA A 96 -32.63 -10.55 3.83
CA ALA A 96 -31.94 -10.68 5.10
C ALA A 96 -32.86 -11.26 6.19
N VAL A 97 -34.11 -10.81 6.27
CA VAL A 97 -35.12 -11.36 7.19
C VAL A 97 -35.34 -12.86 6.93
N ALA A 98 -35.50 -13.25 5.67
CA ALA A 98 -35.70 -14.65 5.29
C ALA A 98 -34.47 -15.51 5.59
N ALA A 99 -33.26 -15.00 5.36
CA ALA A 99 -32.02 -15.68 5.68
C ALA A 99 -31.83 -15.86 7.19
N ALA A 100 -32.04 -14.81 7.98
CA ALA A 100 -31.94 -14.87 9.44
C ALA A 100 -32.96 -15.86 10.05
N ALA A 101 -34.18 -15.91 9.52
CA ALA A 101 -35.21 -16.86 9.98
C ALA A 101 -34.88 -18.33 9.67
N GLN A 102 -34.07 -18.59 8.64
CA GLN A 102 -33.68 -19.93 8.21
C GLN A 102 -32.37 -20.41 8.83
N THR A 103 -31.57 -19.51 9.42
CA THR A 103 -30.28 -19.83 10.01
C THR A 103 -30.35 -19.81 11.54
N PRO A 104 -30.28 -20.97 12.22
CA PRO A 104 -30.22 -21.04 13.68
C PRO A 104 -29.07 -20.22 14.26
N GLY A 105 -29.32 -19.50 15.35
CA GLY A 105 -28.34 -18.63 15.99
C GLY A 105 -28.28 -17.21 15.42
N SER A 106 -29.10 -16.89 14.42
CA SER A 106 -29.26 -15.51 13.97
C SER A 106 -29.89 -14.65 15.05
N GLU A 107 -29.40 -13.42 15.19
CA GLU A 107 -29.90 -12.45 16.17
C GLU A 107 -29.84 -11.02 15.61
N ILE A 108 -30.60 -10.12 16.23
CA ILE A 108 -30.49 -8.69 15.93
C ILE A 108 -29.40 -8.12 16.84
N VAL A 109 -28.37 -7.56 16.23
CA VAL A 109 -27.29 -6.88 16.94
C VAL A 109 -27.51 -5.37 16.86
N THR A 110 -27.33 -4.69 17.99
CA THR A 110 -27.33 -3.23 18.04
C THR A 110 -25.90 -2.72 17.98
N GLY A 111 -25.59 -1.95 16.94
CA GLY A 111 -24.32 -1.25 16.79
C GLY A 111 -24.44 0.24 17.07
N THR A 112 -23.31 0.90 17.27
CA THR A 112 -23.20 2.36 17.39
C THR A 112 -22.33 2.87 16.24
N ARG A 113 -22.82 3.85 15.50
CA ARG A 113 -22.06 4.54 14.45
C ARG A 113 -21.04 5.50 15.07
N THR A 114 -20.12 5.99 14.25
CA THR A 114 -19.09 6.97 14.67
C THR A 114 -19.70 8.25 15.24
N ASP A 115 -20.88 8.67 14.74
CA ASP A 115 -21.63 9.83 15.25
C ASP A 115 -22.39 9.57 16.57
N GLY A 116 -22.26 8.37 17.15
CA GLY A 116 -22.94 7.96 18.38
C GLY A 116 -24.38 7.46 18.18
N SER A 117 -24.94 7.53 16.97
CA SER A 117 -26.27 7.00 16.68
C SER A 117 -26.28 5.46 16.70
N THR A 118 -27.37 4.86 17.15
CA THR A 118 -27.52 3.40 17.14
C THR A 118 -28.13 2.90 15.83
N TYR A 119 -27.84 1.64 15.50
CA TYR A 119 -28.48 0.93 14.41
C TYR A 119 -28.66 -0.55 14.76
N GLN A 120 -29.57 -1.21 14.06
CA GLN A 120 -29.82 -2.64 14.21
C GLN A 120 -29.59 -3.35 12.89
N THR A 121 -28.88 -4.47 12.95
CA THR A 121 -28.63 -5.37 11.81
C THR A 121 -28.78 -6.81 12.26
N TYR A 122 -29.06 -7.71 11.33
CA TYR A 122 -28.96 -9.15 11.59
C TYR A 122 -27.50 -9.57 11.64
N PHE A 123 -27.13 -10.25 12.72
CA PHE A 123 -26.04 -11.21 12.69
C PHE A 123 -26.59 -12.54 12.20
N ILE A 124 -26.06 -13.04 11.08
CA ILE A 124 -26.41 -14.34 10.53
C ILE A 124 -25.14 -15.20 10.61
N PRO A 125 -25.12 -16.24 11.46
CA PRO A 125 -23.95 -17.10 11.61
C PRO A 125 -23.52 -17.71 10.28
N ASN A 126 -22.21 -17.69 10.01
CA ASN A 126 -21.65 -18.52 8.96
C ASN A 126 -21.77 -19.99 9.38
N VAL A 127 -22.30 -20.82 8.48
CA VAL A 127 -22.41 -22.26 8.65
C VAL A 127 -21.55 -22.92 7.57
N ALA A 128 -20.65 -23.81 7.98
CA ALA A 128 -19.80 -24.53 7.04
C ALA A 128 -20.65 -25.29 6.00
N PRO A 129 -20.20 -25.41 4.73
CA PRO A 129 -20.98 -26.02 3.65
C PRO A 129 -21.41 -27.48 3.90
N ASP A 130 -20.75 -28.17 4.82
CA ASP A 130 -21.10 -29.52 5.27
C ASP A 130 -22.22 -29.55 6.33
N ALA A 131 -23.13 -28.58 6.27
CA ALA A 131 -24.19 -28.35 7.25
C ALA A 131 -23.68 -28.08 8.68
N GLY A 132 -22.52 -27.42 8.78
CA GLY A 132 -21.94 -27.02 10.08
C GLY A 132 -21.27 -28.17 10.85
N LEU A 133 -20.91 -29.27 10.18
CA LEU A 133 -20.11 -30.33 10.79
C LEU A 133 -18.68 -29.86 11.04
N SER A 134 -18.16 -28.99 10.16
CA SER A 134 -16.87 -28.33 10.32
C SER A 134 -17.03 -26.97 11.04
N ALA A 135 -15.94 -26.52 11.67
CA ALA A 135 -15.89 -25.20 12.27
C ALA A 135 -16.07 -24.10 11.19
N PRO A 136 -16.89 -23.07 11.45
CA PRO A 136 -17.03 -21.95 10.52
C PRO A 136 -15.79 -21.05 10.53
N PHE A 137 -15.65 -20.21 9.50
CA PHE A 137 -14.64 -19.16 9.49
C PHE A 137 -14.96 -18.08 10.52
N ASN A 138 -13.91 -17.47 11.07
CA ASN A 138 -14.00 -16.28 11.93
C ASN A 138 -13.52 -15.04 11.16
N ALA A 139 -13.63 -13.86 11.79
CA ALA A 139 -13.23 -12.59 11.17
C ALA A 139 -11.74 -12.54 10.78
N TRP A 140 -10.87 -13.35 11.43
CA TRP A 140 -9.46 -13.44 11.04
C TRP A 140 -9.30 -13.93 9.61
N MET A 141 -10.11 -14.90 9.17
CA MET A 141 -10.12 -15.36 7.78
C MET A 141 -10.50 -14.23 6.81
N THR A 142 -11.45 -13.37 7.19
CA THR A 142 -11.85 -12.21 6.37
C THR A 142 -10.71 -11.22 6.23
N PHE A 143 -10.06 -10.84 7.34
CA PHE A 143 -8.94 -9.89 7.30
C PHE A 143 -7.73 -10.49 6.59
N PHE A 144 -7.48 -11.79 6.73
CA PHE A 144 -6.43 -12.48 5.97
C PHE A 144 -6.77 -12.55 4.48
N GLY A 145 -8.04 -12.75 4.13
CA GLY A 145 -8.51 -12.65 2.76
C GLY A 145 -8.30 -11.26 2.17
N GLN A 146 -8.57 -10.20 2.93
CA GLN A 146 -8.26 -8.82 2.52
C GLN A 146 -6.75 -8.60 2.35
N PHE A 147 -5.94 -9.03 3.32
CA PHE A 147 -4.48 -8.98 3.19
C PHE A 147 -4.01 -9.72 1.93
N PHE A 148 -4.56 -10.90 1.65
CA PHE A 148 -4.25 -11.67 0.45
C PHE A 148 -4.64 -10.92 -0.83
N ASP A 149 -5.85 -10.38 -0.89
CA ASP A 149 -6.36 -9.55 -2.00
C ASP A 149 -5.45 -8.36 -2.31
N HIS A 150 -4.91 -7.70 -1.28
CA HIS A 150 -3.97 -6.58 -1.46
C HIS A 150 -2.70 -7.00 -2.21
N GLY A 151 -2.31 -8.28 -2.12
CA GLY A 151 -1.18 -8.83 -2.86
C GLY A 151 -1.49 -9.27 -4.27
N LEU A 152 -2.76 -9.29 -4.68
CA LEU A 152 -3.16 -9.68 -6.02
C LEU A 152 -3.32 -8.48 -6.92
N ASP A 153 -3.96 -7.42 -6.43
CA ASP A 153 -4.23 -6.26 -7.27
C ASP A 153 -4.26 -4.92 -6.54
N LEU A 154 -3.92 -3.88 -7.31
CA LEU A 154 -4.15 -2.49 -6.97
C LEU A 154 -4.37 -1.70 -8.28
N VAL A 155 -5.58 -1.16 -8.44
CA VAL A 155 -5.97 -0.38 -9.61
C VAL A 155 -5.71 1.11 -9.36
N ASN A 156 -4.99 1.74 -10.28
CA ASN A 156 -4.82 3.20 -10.31
C ASN A 156 -6.16 3.93 -10.44
N LYS A 157 -6.34 5.02 -9.69
CA LYS A 157 -7.56 5.84 -9.69
C LYS A 157 -7.22 7.30 -9.93
N GLY A 158 -8.06 8.00 -10.69
CA GLY A 158 -7.90 9.43 -10.97
C GLY A 158 -7.70 9.72 -12.46
N GLY A 159 -7.77 11.00 -12.82
CA GLY A 159 -7.57 11.49 -14.20
C GLY A 159 -8.74 11.29 -15.16
N ASN A 160 -9.69 10.39 -14.85
CA ASN A 160 -10.76 9.97 -15.77
C ASN A 160 -12.19 10.36 -15.31
N GLY A 161 -12.30 11.24 -14.31
CA GLY A 161 -13.57 11.75 -13.80
C GLY A 161 -14.14 10.98 -12.62
N THR A 162 -15.43 11.19 -12.36
CA THR A 162 -16.12 10.77 -11.12
C THR A 162 -17.43 10.09 -11.44
N VAL A 163 -17.78 9.05 -10.69
CA VAL A 163 -19.12 8.49 -10.65
C VAL A 163 -19.87 9.11 -9.49
N PHE A 164 -20.97 9.80 -9.79
CA PHE A 164 -21.94 10.26 -8.81
C PHE A 164 -23.04 9.20 -8.68
N ILE A 165 -23.35 8.84 -7.43
CA ILE A 165 -24.38 7.86 -7.09
C ILE A 165 -25.44 8.60 -6.28
N PRO A 166 -26.46 9.20 -6.93
CA PRO A 166 -27.52 9.90 -6.23
C PRO A 166 -28.28 8.96 -5.28
N LEU A 167 -28.59 9.46 -4.08
CA LEU A 167 -29.46 8.75 -3.15
C LEU A 167 -30.91 8.99 -3.55
N GLN A 168 -31.68 7.91 -3.62
CA GLN A 168 -33.12 8.01 -3.85
C GLN A 168 -33.84 8.56 -2.61
N PRO A 169 -35.00 9.22 -2.73
CA PRO A 169 -35.71 9.80 -1.58
C PRO A 169 -36.11 8.80 -0.49
N ASP A 170 -36.20 7.52 -0.83
CA ASP A 170 -36.48 6.41 0.08
C ASP A 170 -35.22 5.73 0.65
N ASP A 171 -34.02 6.21 0.31
CA ASP A 171 -32.78 5.72 0.89
C ASP A 171 -32.67 6.13 2.38
N PRO A 172 -32.25 5.24 3.29
CA PRO A 172 -32.10 5.58 4.71
C PRO A 172 -31.09 6.71 5.00
N LEU A 173 -30.16 6.99 4.08
CA LEU A 173 -29.18 8.07 4.21
C LEU A 173 -29.64 9.37 3.55
N PHE A 174 -30.78 9.37 2.86
CA PHE A 174 -31.33 10.55 2.22
C PHE A 174 -31.86 11.55 3.25
N VAL A 175 -31.47 12.80 3.12
CA VAL A 175 -31.94 13.90 3.97
C VAL A 175 -32.66 14.93 3.09
N PRO A 176 -33.99 15.11 3.24
CA PRO A 176 -34.74 16.07 2.42
C PRO A 176 -34.13 17.48 2.43
N GLY A 177 -33.84 18.01 1.25
CA GLY A 177 -33.24 19.34 1.06
C GLY A 177 -31.73 19.41 1.29
N SER A 178 -31.06 18.31 1.66
CA SER A 178 -29.61 18.27 1.77
C SER A 178 -28.94 18.39 0.39
N PRO A 179 -27.87 19.22 0.27
CA PRO A 179 -27.09 19.30 -0.97
C PRO A 179 -26.16 18.09 -1.16
N THR A 180 -26.07 17.15 -0.21
CA THR A 180 -25.13 16.01 -0.23
C THR A 180 -25.82 14.66 -0.36
N ASN A 181 -26.99 14.59 -0.98
CA ASN A 181 -27.74 13.33 -1.21
C ASN A 181 -27.13 12.49 -2.35
N PHE A 182 -25.83 12.20 -2.28
CA PHE A 182 -25.13 11.37 -3.25
C PHE A 182 -23.85 10.80 -2.63
N MET A 183 -23.39 9.67 -3.17
CA MET A 183 -22.04 9.16 -2.95
C MET A 183 -21.18 9.46 -4.18
N VAL A 184 -19.87 9.51 -4.00
CA VAL A 184 -18.91 9.76 -5.09
C VAL A 184 -17.84 8.68 -5.12
N LEU A 185 -17.43 8.29 -6.33
CA LEU A 185 -16.30 7.39 -6.56
C LEU A 185 -15.41 7.94 -7.65
N THR A 186 -14.11 8.00 -7.38
CA THR A 186 -13.10 8.29 -8.41
C THR A 186 -12.99 7.12 -9.38
N ARG A 187 -12.96 7.40 -10.67
CA ARG A 187 -12.85 6.38 -11.71
C ARG A 187 -11.42 5.84 -11.80
N ALA A 188 -11.29 4.58 -12.22
CA ALA A 188 -9.98 3.98 -12.52
C ALA A 188 -9.28 4.76 -13.64
N THR A 189 -7.96 4.87 -13.54
CA THR A 189 -7.12 5.53 -14.53
C THR A 189 -7.05 4.67 -15.79
N MET A 190 -7.42 5.25 -16.93
CA MET A 190 -7.35 4.58 -18.24
C MET A 190 -5.90 4.57 -18.77
N LEU A 191 -5.65 3.85 -19.86
CA LEU A 191 -4.36 3.93 -20.57
C LEU A 191 -4.46 4.87 -21.77
N PRO A 192 -3.37 5.56 -22.13
CA PRO A 192 -3.34 6.39 -23.33
C PRO A 192 -3.62 5.56 -24.59
N GLY A 193 -4.27 6.21 -25.56
CA GLY A 193 -4.51 5.64 -26.88
C GLY A 193 -3.29 5.66 -27.80
N PRO A 194 -3.52 5.45 -29.11
CA PRO A 194 -2.49 5.59 -30.14
C PRO A 194 -1.69 6.91 -30.13
N ASP A 195 -2.23 8.00 -29.59
CA ASP A 195 -1.52 9.28 -29.47
C ASP A 195 -0.47 9.31 -28.33
N GLY A 196 -0.51 8.35 -27.40
CA GLY A 196 0.38 8.25 -26.25
C GLY A 196 0.11 9.27 -25.14
N VAL A 197 -1.02 9.98 -25.18
CA VAL A 197 -1.39 11.03 -24.24
C VAL A 197 -2.64 10.62 -23.46
N LEU A 198 -2.54 10.58 -22.13
CA LEU A 198 -3.68 10.27 -21.27
C LEU A 198 -4.67 11.44 -21.22
N GLY A 199 -5.97 11.13 -21.18
CA GLY A 199 -7.04 12.10 -21.03
C GLY A 199 -7.57 12.66 -22.35
N THR A 200 -7.22 12.02 -23.47
CA THR A 200 -7.71 12.37 -24.80
C THR A 200 -8.87 11.44 -25.22
N ALA A 201 -9.42 11.69 -26.40
CA ALA A 201 -10.57 10.94 -26.89
C ALA A 201 -10.24 9.49 -27.31
N ASP A 202 -8.97 9.13 -27.46
CA ASP A 202 -8.53 7.81 -27.89
C ASP A 202 -8.00 6.92 -26.74
N ASP A 203 -8.05 7.41 -25.49
CA ASP A 203 -7.83 6.63 -24.28
C ASP A 203 -8.52 5.26 -24.38
N VAL A 204 -7.85 4.21 -23.91
CA VAL A 204 -8.37 2.84 -23.97
C VAL A 204 -8.83 2.37 -22.61
N HIS A 205 -9.90 1.57 -22.59
CA HIS A 205 -10.43 0.96 -21.37
C HIS A 205 -9.56 -0.21 -20.93
N GLU A 206 -8.34 0.08 -20.52
CA GLU A 206 -7.44 -0.86 -19.87
C GLU A 206 -6.87 -0.20 -18.63
N ASN A 207 -6.40 -1.02 -17.69
CA ASN A 207 -5.87 -0.54 -16.43
C ASN A 207 -4.60 -1.33 -16.10
N VAL A 208 -3.67 -0.66 -15.44
CA VAL A 208 -2.44 -1.26 -14.91
C VAL A 208 -2.71 -1.79 -13.50
N ASN A 209 -2.19 -2.98 -13.22
CA ASN A 209 -2.07 -3.48 -11.86
C ASN A 209 -0.76 -2.95 -11.26
N GLN A 210 -0.84 -2.14 -10.20
CA GLN A 210 0.36 -1.66 -9.51
C GLN A 210 1.03 -2.74 -8.65
N THR A 211 0.33 -3.84 -8.40
CA THR A 211 0.83 -4.92 -7.56
C THR A 211 1.34 -6.08 -8.41
N SER A 212 2.35 -6.82 -7.94
CA SER A 212 2.73 -8.10 -8.54
C SER A 212 1.73 -9.18 -8.12
N PRO A 213 0.86 -9.73 -9.00
CA PRO A 213 -0.21 -10.67 -8.62
C PRO A 213 0.28 -12.07 -8.20
N PHE A 214 1.57 -12.24 -7.92
CA PHE A 214 2.09 -13.45 -7.33
C PHE A 214 1.76 -13.48 -5.83
N VAL A 215 1.67 -14.68 -5.26
CA VAL A 215 1.62 -14.86 -3.81
C VAL A 215 3.02 -14.67 -3.22
N ASP A 216 3.61 -13.49 -3.41
CA ASP A 216 5.00 -13.14 -3.10
C ASP A 216 5.15 -12.20 -1.89
N GLN A 217 4.04 -11.97 -1.18
CA GLN A 217 3.99 -11.18 0.03
C GLN A 217 4.39 -9.69 -0.20
N ASN A 218 4.13 -9.14 -1.38
CA ASN A 218 4.36 -7.72 -1.69
C ASN A 218 3.66 -6.76 -0.70
N GLN A 219 2.63 -7.21 0.03
CA GLN A 219 1.98 -6.43 1.10
C GLN A 219 2.94 -6.06 2.23
N THR A 220 3.97 -6.88 2.45
CA THR A 220 5.06 -6.61 3.40
C THR A 220 6.28 -6.02 2.69
N TYR A 221 6.56 -6.42 1.44
CA TYR A 221 7.84 -6.15 0.76
C TYR A 221 7.81 -5.13 -0.37
N SER A 222 6.63 -4.59 -0.69
CA SER A 222 6.28 -3.74 -1.84
C SER A 222 6.36 -4.43 -3.20
N SER A 223 5.81 -3.76 -4.20
CA SER A 223 5.83 -4.15 -5.61
C SER A 223 6.85 -3.35 -6.43
N HIS A 224 7.63 -2.46 -5.80
CA HIS A 224 8.63 -1.64 -6.49
C HIS A 224 9.94 -1.57 -5.68
N PRO A 225 11.12 -1.87 -6.27
CA PRO A 225 12.39 -1.88 -5.55
C PRO A 225 12.72 -0.60 -4.77
N SER A 226 12.35 0.56 -5.31
CA SER A 226 12.53 1.85 -4.63
C SER A 226 11.77 1.95 -3.31
N HIS A 227 10.51 1.49 -3.28
CA HIS A 227 9.69 1.52 -2.06
C HIS A 227 10.32 0.62 -1.00
N GLN A 228 10.83 -0.56 -1.40
CA GLN A 228 11.48 -1.48 -0.46
C GLN A 228 12.69 -0.87 0.27
N VAL A 229 13.41 0.08 -0.34
CA VAL A 229 14.52 0.76 0.35
C VAL A 229 14.01 1.42 1.63
N PHE A 230 12.85 2.08 1.61
CA PHE A 230 12.29 2.78 2.77
C PHE A 230 11.68 1.84 3.83
N LEU A 231 11.36 0.60 3.46
CA LEU A 231 10.80 -0.41 4.37
C LEU A 231 11.86 -1.15 5.19
N ARG A 232 13.13 -1.04 4.82
CA ARG A 232 14.25 -1.71 5.49
C ARG A 232 14.76 -0.89 6.67
N ALA A 233 15.23 -1.57 7.70
CA ALA A 233 15.96 -0.96 8.80
C ALA A 233 17.44 -0.79 8.45
N TYR A 234 17.98 0.41 8.65
CA TYR A 234 19.39 0.72 8.43
C TYR A 234 20.11 1.12 9.71
N GLU A 235 21.42 0.89 9.70
CA GLU A 235 22.37 1.44 10.67
C GLU A 235 23.59 2.00 9.93
N MET A 236 24.33 2.90 10.58
CA MET A 236 25.60 3.37 10.03
C MET A 236 26.71 2.37 10.34
N ASP A 237 27.51 2.03 9.35
CA ASP A 237 28.75 1.30 9.56
C ASP A 237 29.82 2.19 10.22
N ALA A 238 30.99 1.62 10.51
CA ALA A 238 32.11 2.35 11.13
C ALA A 238 32.68 3.49 10.25
N LEU A 239 32.35 3.53 8.96
CA LEU A 239 32.74 4.57 8.02
C LEU A 239 31.65 5.64 7.85
N GLY A 240 30.50 5.48 8.51
CA GLY A 240 29.36 6.39 8.39
C GLY A 240 28.48 6.14 7.18
N HIS A 241 28.56 4.95 6.55
CA HIS A 241 27.68 4.59 5.44
C HIS A 241 26.46 3.80 5.94
N PRO A 242 25.26 4.03 5.38
CA PRO A 242 24.09 3.24 5.73
C PRO A 242 24.22 1.81 5.22
N VAL A 243 24.05 0.83 6.11
CA VAL A 243 24.00 -0.59 5.79
C VAL A 243 22.68 -1.17 6.27
N SER A 244 22.07 -2.05 5.46
CA SER A 244 20.86 -2.75 5.89
C SER A 244 21.20 -3.64 7.09
N THR A 245 20.29 -3.69 8.06
CA THR A 245 20.36 -4.63 9.20
C THR A 245 19.82 -6.02 8.83
N GLY A 246 19.23 -6.14 7.64
CA GLY A 246 18.46 -7.30 7.20
C GLY A 246 17.01 -7.31 7.67
N LYS A 247 16.60 -6.40 8.56
CA LYS A 247 15.24 -6.28 9.11
C LYS A 247 14.40 -5.28 8.32
N LEU A 248 13.08 -5.37 8.50
CA LEU A 248 12.15 -4.29 8.23
C LEU A 248 12.21 -3.24 9.36
N ILE A 249 11.97 -1.98 9.01
CA ILE A 249 11.98 -0.85 9.95
C ILE A 249 10.84 -0.95 10.97
N VAL A 250 11.18 -0.87 12.25
CA VAL A 250 10.20 -0.96 13.34
C VAL A 250 9.81 0.41 13.88
N ASN A 251 8.63 0.50 14.51
CA ASN A 251 8.19 1.73 15.14
C ASN A 251 9.09 2.17 16.30
N ARG A 252 9.26 3.49 16.43
CA ARG A 252 10.06 4.15 17.46
C ARG A 252 9.38 5.44 17.91
N GLY A 253 9.40 5.69 19.21
CA GLY A 253 9.18 7.02 19.74
C GLY A 253 10.47 7.81 19.60
N LEU A 254 10.46 8.87 18.79
CA LEU A 254 11.65 9.68 18.42
C LEU A 254 12.12 10.64 19.52
N GLY A 255 11.73 10.39 20.77
CA GLY A 255 12.11 11.25 21.89
C GLY A 255 11.68 12.71 21.75
N ALA A 256 12.42 13.59 22.42
CA ALA A 256 12.15 15.02 22.44
C ALA A 256 12.85 15.78 21.30
N ASP A 257 13.89 15.20 20.70
CA ASP A 257 14.61 15.80 19.58
C ASP A 257 13.97 15.51 18.22
N GLY A 258 13.09 14.50 18.14
CA GLY A 258 12.42 14.09 16.91
C GLY A 258 13.38 13.46 15.89
N GLN A 259 14.58 13.03 16.30
CA GLN A 259 15.62 12.54 15.42
C GLN A 259 15.81 11.04 15.56
N PHE A 260 15.69 10.33 14.44
CA PHE A 260 15.91 8.89 14.43
C PHE A 260 17.37 8.53 14.75
N GLY A 261 17.57 7.56 15.63
CA GLY A 261 18.87 7.03 16.02
C GLY A 261 19.55 7.79 17.15
N SER A 262 18.87 8.73 17.80
CA SER A 262 19.34 9.43 18.99
C SER A 262 19.26 8.52 20.24
N ALA A 263 19.79 9.00 21.37
CA ALA A 263 19.82 8.23 22.61
C ALA A 263 18.47 8.21 23.35
N ASP A 264 17.55 9.13 23.02
CA ASP A 264 16.20 9.22 23.59
C ASP A 264 15.14 8.50 22.74
N ASP A 265 15.52 7.90 21.61
CA ASP A 265 14.71 6.94 20.87
C ASP A 265 14.28 5.75 21.75
N VAL A 266 12.99 5.42 21.72
CA VAL A 266 12.45 4.21 22.34
C VAL A 266 11.83 3.31 21.27
N VAL A 267 12.35 2.09 21.14
CA VAL A 267 11.77 1.08 20.24
C VAL A 267 10.40 0.66 20.78
N ILE A 268 9.35 0.93 20.02
CA ILE A 268 7.97 0.52 20.32
C ILE A 268 7.70 -0.88 19.74
N GLY A 269 8.36 -1.21 18.62
CA GLY A 269 8.17 -2.46 17.89
C GLY A 269 7.03 -2.39 16.87
N GLY A 270 6.78 -3.50 16.17
CA GLY A 270 5.83 -3.54 15.06
C GLY A 270 6.24 -2.69 13.86
N MET A 271 5.29 -2.38 12.98
CA MET A 271 5.54 -1.60 11.76
C MET A 271 5.85 -0.15 12.08
N ALA A 272 6.82 0.45 11.38
CA ALA A 272 7.08 1.88 11.47
C ALA A 272 5.89 2.72 10.99
N THR A 273 5.74 3.92 11.54
CA THR A 273 4.79 4.91 11.03
C THR A 273 5.44 5.84 10.00
N TRP A 274 4.63 6.68 9.36
CA TRP A 274 5.11 7.69 8.41
C TRP A 274 6.15 8.62 9.03
N ALA A 275 5.96 9.07 10.28
CA ALA A 275 6.97 9.84 11.02
C ALA A 275 8.32 9.12 11.10
N VAL A 276 8.32 7.84 11.45
CA VAL A 276 9.54 7.05 11.62
C VAL A 276 10.23 6.78 10.27
N VAL A 277 9.46 6.55 9.20
CA VAL A 277 10.01 6.40 7.85
C VAL A 277 10.67 7.69 7.36
N LYS A 278 10.01 8.85 7.53
CA LYS A 278 10.60 10.17 7.24
C LYS A 278 11.89 10.39 8.04
N ALA A 279 11.85 10.12 9.34
CA ALA A 279 12.99 10.33 10.22
C ALA A 279 14.19 9.41 9.87
N GLN A 280 13.96 8.13 9.57
CA GLN A 280 15.01 7.23 9.10
C GLN A 280 15.55 7.65 7.73
N ALA A 281 14.69 8.04 6.78
CA ALA A 281 15.12 8.50 5.47
C ALA A 281 16.06 9.70 5.59
N ARG A 282 15.74 10.64 6.49
CA ARG A 282 16.56 11.81 6.76
C ARG A 282 17.90 11.45 7.39
N ALA A 283 17.88 10.66 8.47
CA ALA A 283 19.06 10.36 9.28
C ALA A 283 20.01 9.33 8.64
N MET A 284 19.45 8.28 8.05
CA MET A 284 20.22 7.15 7.52
C MET A 284 20.45 7.26 6.01
N LEU A 285 19.46 7.72 5.25
CA LEU A 285 19.54 7.74 3.78
C LEU A 285 19.94 9.11 3.23
N GLY A 286 19.84 10.17 4.05
CA GLY A 286 20.13 11.54 3.63
C GLY A 286 19.11 12.09 2.64
N ILE A 287 17.87 11.64 2.71
CA ILE A 287 16.74 12.02 1.85
C ILE A 287 15.68 12.72 2.70
N ASP A 288 15.21 13.88 2.25
CA ASP A 288 14.16 14.64 2.93
C ASP A 288 12.78 14.27 2.39
N LEU A 289 12.17 13.25 2.98
CA LEU A 289 10.76 12.91 2.72
C LEU A 289 9.85 13.94 3.42
N THR A 290 8.89 14.46 2.67
CA THR A 290 7.85 15.39 3.12
C THR A 290 6.48 14.79 2.91
N ASP A 291 5.43 15.37 3.50
CA ASP A 291 4.06 14.86 3.30
C ASP A 291 3.58 14.97 1.85
N ALA A 292 4.21 15.81 1.03
CA ALA A 292 3.96 15.86 -0.42
C ALA A 292 4.41 14.57 -1.14
N ASP A 293 5.27 13.76 -0.52
CA ASP A 293 5.78 12.51 -1.07
C ASP A 293 4.92 11.29 -0.69
N VAL A 294 3.94 11.44 0.21
CA VAL A 294 3.19 10.29 0.76
C VAL A 294 2.40 9.51 -0.31
N GLY A 295 1.92 10.22 -1.34
CA GLY A 295 1.16 9.64 -2.44
C GLY A 295 2.03 9.08 -3.58
N ASP A 296 3.34 9.29 -3.57
CA ASP A 296 4.21 8.82 -4.66
C ASP A 296 5.69 8.72 -4.26
N VAL A 297 6.16 7.48 -4.14
CA VAL A 297 7.53 7.12 -3.75
C VAL A 297 8.54 7.69 -4.77
N PRO A 298 9.63 8.33 -4.33
CA PRO A 298 10.69 8.76 -5.24
C PRO A 298 11.41 7.56 -5.85
N LEU A 299 11.82 7.66 -7.11
CA LEU A 299 12.60 6.64 -7.78
C LEU A 299 14.06 6.68 -7.31
N LEU A 300 14.51 5.60 -6.67
CA LEU A 300 15.90 5.39 -6.29
C LEU A 300 16.59 4.45 -7.27
N ALA A 301 17.86 4.71 -7.55
CA ALA A 301 18.72 3.76 -8.22
C ALA A 301 18.87 2.51 -7.33
N THR A 302 18.30 1.39 -7.78
CA THR A 302 18.20 0.14 -7.03
C THR A 302 18.46 -1.05 -7.94
N ASP A 303 18.84 -2.18 -7.35
CA ASP A 303 18.75 -3.46 -8.04
C ASP A 303 17.32 -4.03 -7.98
N GLN A 304 17.08 -5.13 -8.71
CA GLN A 304 15.78 -5.79 -8.77
C GLN A 304 15.32 -6.42 -7.44
N TYR A 305 16.18 -6.44 -6.42
CA TYR A 305 15.96 -7.03 -5.11
C TYR A 305 15.82 -5.97 -4.02
N GLY A 306 15.73 -4.67 -4.38
CA GLY A 306 15.52 -3.56 -3.46
C GLY A 306 16.76 -3.12 -2.68
N ALA A 307 17.96 -3.53 -3.11
CA ALA A 307 19.20 -2.94 -2.61
C ALA A 307 19.48 -1.65 -3.39
N PHE A 308 19.71 -0.54 -2.68
CA PHE A 308 20.06 0.71 -3.37
C PHE A 308 21.48 0.64 -3.95
N GLN A 309 21.65 1.25 -5.12
CA GLN A 309 22.97 1.51 -5.68
C GLN A 309 23.64 2.61 -4.88
N ARG A 310 24.84 2.31 -4.37
CA ARG A 310 25.63 3.26 -3.58
C ARG A 310 26.26 4.31 -4.49
N GLY A 311 26.11 5.57 -4.11
CA GLY A 311 26.86 6.67 -4.69
C GLY A 311 28.30 6.75 -4.19
N PRO A 312 29.05 7.78 -4.60
CA PRO A 312 30.46 7.98 -4.23
C PRO A 312 30.74 8.04 -2.72
N ASN A 313 29.77 8.47 -1.91
CA ASN A 313 29.87 8.55 -0.46
C ASN A 313 29.12 7.41 0.25
N GLY A 314 28.70 6.38 -0.48
CA GLY A 314 28.07 5.19 0.09
C GLY A 314 26.56 5.30 0.36
N PHE A 315 25.91 6.41 0.00
CA PHE A 315 24.49 6.68 0.23
C PHE A 315 23.63 6.27 -0.98
N PRO A 316 22.30 6.10 -0.81
CA PRO A 316 21.40 5.88 -1.93
C PRO A 316 21.37 7.07 -2.89
N GLN A 317 21.10 6.79 -4.15
CA GLN A 317 20.94 7.82 -5.18
C GLN A 317 19.49 7.93 -5.63
N VAL A 318 18.93 9.13 -5.59
CA VAL A 318 17.62 9.46 -6.14
C VAL A 318 17.78 9.83 -7.62
N VAL A 319 16.88 9.33 -8.47
CA VAL A 319 16.77 9.76 -9.87
C VAL A 319 16.03 11.09 -9.90
N MET A 320 16.69 12.15 -10.35
CA MET A 320 16.12 13.49 -10.49
C MET A 320 15.90 13.81 -11.95
N LYS A 321 14.78 14.48 -12.23
CA LYS A 321 14.43 15.01 -13.55
C LYS A 321 15.51 15.98 -14.03
N GLY A 322 15.79 15.90 -15.32
CA GLY A 322 16.72 16.80 -16.00
C GLY A 322 16.18 18.23 -16.19
N ALA A 323 16.85 18.98 -17.06
CA ALA A 323 16.51 20.38 -17.36
C ALA A 323 15.18 20.53 -18.10
N ASP A 324 14.72 19.48 -18.80
CA ASP A 324 13.42 19.47 -19.47
C ASP A 324 12.24 19.23 -18.52
N GLY A 325 12.50 18.78 -17.28
CA GLY A 325 11.48 18.47 -16.28
C GLY A 325 10.66 17.22 -16.58
N ILE A 326 11.08 16.38 -17.52
CA ILE A 326 10.40 15.16 -17.94
C ILE A 326 11.18 13.95 -17.41
N ALA A 327 10.47 13.00 -16.80
CA ALA A 327 11.10 11.76 -16.31
C ALA A 327 11.42 10.78 -17.45
N GLY A 328 12.49 10.00 -17.29
CA GLY A 328 12.89 8.94 -18.21
C GLY A 328 13.64 9.42 -19.45
N THR A 329 14.13 10.66 -19.43
CA THR A 329 14.89 11.28 -20.54
C THR A 329 16.40 11.19 -20.30
N ALA A 330 17.19 11.52 -21.32
CA ALA A 330 18.64 11.36 -21.27
C ALA A 330 19.36 12.36 -20.34
N ASP A 331 18.68 13.41 -19.90
CA ASP A 331 19.21 14.43 -18.98
C ASP A 331 18.82 14.20 -17.52
N ASP A 332 18.10 13.13 -17.19
CA ASP A 332 17.92 12.69 -15.81
C ASP A 332 19.27 12.40 -15.14
N VAL A 333 19.37 12.76 -13.86
CA VAL A 333 20.61 12.66 -13.08
C VAL A 333 20.43 11.87 -11.80
N LEU A 334 21.50 11.22 -11.35
CA LEU A 334 21.55 10.57 -10.04
C LEU A 334 22.10 11.54 -9.00
N VAL A 335 21.31 11.84 -7.98
CA VAL A 335 21.71 12.67 -6.83
C VAL A 335 21.81 11.80 -5.59
N GLU A 336 23.01 11.74 -5.01
CA GLU A 336 23.28 10.97 -3.80
C GLU A 336 22.72 11.69 -2.56
N GLY A 337 22.11 10.92 -1.65
CA GLY A 337 21.64 11.42 -0.36
C GLY A 337 22.77 11.93 0.54
N ASN A 338 22.45 12.85 1.45
CA ASN A 338 23.42 13.46 2.35
C ASN A 338 22.80 13.74 3.73
N PRO A 339 23.08 12.95 4.79
CA PRO A 339 22.50 13.20 6.12
C PRO A 339 22.87 14.55 6.73
N ALA A 340 23.99 15.17 6.34
CA ALA A 340 24.37 16.50 6.83
C ALA A 340 23.59 17.63 6.13
N ALA A 341 23.06 17.37 4.93
CA ALA A 341 22.18 18.27 4.19
C ALA A 341 21.21 17.44 3.34
N PRO A 342 20.15 16.85 3.96
CA PRO A 342 19.26 15.91 3.29
C PRO A 342 18.68 16.48 2.00
N ILE A 343 18.70 15.68 0.94
CA ILE A 343 18.32 16.17 -0.39
C ILE A 343 16.81 16.30 -0.52
N SER A 344 16.37 17.38 -1.17
CA SER A 344 14.96 17.59 -1.50
C SER A 344 14.52 16.68 -2.66
N LEU A 345 13.25 16.28 -2.64
CA LEU A 345 12.61 15.43 -3.65
C LEU A 345 11.74 16.20 -4.65
N ALA A 346 11.80 17.55 -4.68
CA ALA A 346 10.99 18.38 -5.57
C ALA A 346 11.14 17.98 -7.05
N ASP A 347 12.36 17.64 -7.46
CA ASP A 347 12.69 17.23 -8.83
C ASP A 347 12.83 15.71 -8.98
N ALA A 348 12.49 14.91 -7.97
CA ALA A 348 12.58 13.47 -8.06
C ALA A 348 11.66 12.92 -9.16
N VAL A 349 12.18 11.97 -9.94
CA VAL A 349 11.35 11.06 -10.72
C VAL A 349 10.54 10.21 -9.73
N ARG A 350 9.30 9.92 -10.08
CA ARG A 350 8.35 9.22 -9.23
C ARG A 350 8.06 7.82 -9.75
N THR A 351 7.77 6.89 -8.86
CA THR A 351 7.49 5.50 -9.27
C THR A 351 6.04 5.27 -9.65
N GLY A 352 5.14 6.18 -9.25
CA GLY A 352 3.69 5.99 -9.33
C GLY A 352 3.14 5.13 -8.20
N HIS A 353 3.96 4.72 -7.22
CA HIS A 353 3.54 3.85 -6.11
C HIS A 353 3.45 4.69 -4.84
N PRO A 354 2.33 4.71 -4.12
CA PRO A 354 2.18 5.49 -2.89
C PRO A 354 2.83 4.79 -1.69
N PHE A 355 3.22 5.59 -0.68
CA PHE A 355 3.46 5.07 0.66
C PHE A 355 2.13 4.77 1.37
N LEU A 356 1.12 5.64 1.18
CA LEU A 356 -0.22 5.50 1.75
C LEU A 356 -1.30 5.84 0.73
N ASN A 357 -2.32 4.98 0.67
CA ASN A 357 -3.57 5.19 -0.07
C ASN A 357 -4.77 5.37 0.86
N ASP A 358 -4.77 4.67 1.98
CA ASP A 358 -5.81 4.81 2.99
C ASP A 358 -5.30 5.69 4.14
N ILE A 359 -5.79 6.92 4.15
CA ILE A 359 -5.39 7.99 5.06
C ILE A 359 -6.66 8.54 5.71
N ALA A 360 -6.62 8.79 7.02
CA ALA A 360 -7.68 9.46 7.74
C ALA A 360 -8.07 10.78 7.04
N HIS A 361 -9.38 11.07 6.95
CA HIS A 361 -9.88 12.17 6.11
C HIS A 361 -9.29 13.54 6.51
N ALA A 362 -9.16 13.78 7.82
CA ALA A 362 -8.56 15.01 8.37
C ALA A 362 -7.06 15.15 8.05
N ALA A 363 -6.37 14.05 7.72
CA ALA A 363 -4.92 13.97 7.59
C ALA A 363 -4.41 13.93 6.14
N VAL A 364 -5.31 13.92 5.14
CA VAL A 364 -4.92 13.80 3.73
C VAL A 364 -4.21 15.08 3.27
N PRO A 365 -2.91 15.05 2.94
CA PRO A 365 -2.26 16.21 2.36
C PRO A 365 -2.74 16.40 0.91
N ALA A 366 -2.94 17.65 0.50
CA ALA A 366 -3.33 17.97 -0.87
C ALA A 366 -2.72 19.30 -1.33
N PRO A 367 -2.58 19.53 -2.66
CA PRO A 367 -2.07 20.80 -3.17
C PRO A 367 -2.83 22.00 -2.63
N GLY A 368 -2.11 22.94 -2.02
CA GLY A 368 -2.69 24.15 -1.42
C GLY A 368 -3.13 24.00 0.04
N LEU A 369 -3.05 22.79 0.61
CA LEU A 369 -3.16 22.60 2.07
C LEU A 369 -1.79 22.72 2.74
N VAL A 370 -1.79 23.13 4.00
CA VAL A 370 -0.62 23.17 4.87
C VAL A 370 -0.88 22.37 6.16
N PRO A 371 0.16 21.91 6.86
CA PRO A 371 0.02 21.42 8.23
C PRO A 371 -0.84 22.35 9.08
N ASP A 372 -1.66 21.80 9.96
CA ASP A 372 -2.41 22.62 10.90
C ASP A 372 -1.50 23.26 11.96
N ALA A 373 -2.10 24.02 12.87
CA ALA A 373 -1.33 24.89 13.77
C ALA A 373 -0.89 24.21 15.06
N ASP A 374 -1.48 23.07 15.42
CA ASP A 374 -1.16 22.41 16.68
C ASP A 374 -0.15 21.28 16.48
N THR A 375 -0.01 20.42 17.47
CA THR A 375 0.99 19.35 17.45
C THR A 375 0.39 18.07 18.04
N VAL A 376 -0.92 17.87 17.86
CA VAL A 376 -1.69 16.80 18.49
C VAL A 376 -2.53 16.12 17.42
N ALA A 377 -2.31 14.82 17.23
CA ALA A 377 -3.17 14.02 16.36
C ALA A 377 -4.62 14.03 16.86
N GLY A 378 -5.52 14.52 16.02
CA GLY A 378 -6.96 14.51 16.21
C GLY A 378 -7.61 13.18 15.80
N GLY A 379 -8.94 13.17 15.75
CA GLY A 379 -9.74 12.08 15.22
C GLY A 379 -9.85 12.10 13.69
N SER A 380 -10.05 10.94 13.07
CA SER A 380 -10.12 10.79 11.60
C SER A 380 -11.15 11.69 10.90
N THR A 381 -12.24 12.02 11.60
CA THR A 381 -13.33 12.86 11.10
C THR A 381 -13.43 14.20 11.83
N ASP A 382 -12.43 14.56 12.63
CA ASP A 382 -12.43 15.83 13.34
C ASP A 382 -12.32 16.98 12.32
N PRO A 383 -13.04 18.09 12.54
CA PRO A 383 -12.98 19.21 11.62
C PRO A 383 -11.62 19.89 11.69
N VAL A 384 -10.89 19.88 10.57
CA VAL A 384 -9.67 20.66 10.38
C VAL A 384 -9.99 22.06 9.85
N ALA A 385 -9.11 23.02 10.12
CA ALA A 385 -9.29 24.39 9.65
C ALA A 385 -9.25 24.44 8.11
N PRO A 386 -10.03 25.33 7.46
CA PRO A 386 -9.98 25.47 6.01
C PRO A 386 -8.56 25.78 5.53
N GLY A 387 -8.07 25.01 4.55
CA GLY A 387 -6.71 25.16 4.02
C GLY A 387 -5.64 24.39 4.80
N THR A 388 -6.02 23.56 5.79
CA THR A 388 -5.06 22.74 6.54
C THR A 388 -5.39 21.25 6.51
N TYR A 389 -4.44 20.42 6.95
CA TYR A 389 -4.61 19.00 7.28
C TYR A 389 -3.87 18.67 8.59
N ASP A 390 -4.31 17.63 9.29
CA ASP A 390 -3.70 17.15 10.53
C ASP A 390 -2.47 16.28 10.20
N ASN A 391 -1.28 16.86 10.30
CA ASN A 391 -0.03 16.20 9.96
C ASN A 391 0.43 15.23 11.04
N GLU A 392 0.09 15.44 12.31
CA GLU A 392 0.39 14.49 13.38
C GLU A 392 -0.41 13.20 13.22
N LEU A 393 -1.67 13.29 12.79
CA LEU A 393 -2.48 12.13 12.46
C LEU A 393 -1.97 11.42 11.21
N LEU A 394 -1.51 12.16 10.19
CA LEU A 394 -0.82 11.56 9.04
C LEU A 394 0.40 10.75 9.50
N ASP A 395 1.22 11.35 10.35
CA ASP A 395 2.45 10.77 10.90
C ASP A 395 2.23 9.50 11.73
N ALA A 396 1.01 9.27 12.21
CA ALA A 396 0.63 8.07 12.95
C ALA A 396 0.30 6.85 12.07
N HIS A 397 0.10 7.02 10.76
CA HIS A 397 -0.23 5.91 9.86
C HIS A 397 0.95 4.95 9.69
N TYR A 398 0.68 3.65 9.69
CA TYR A 398 1.70 2.63 9.50
C TYR A 398 2.13 2.51 8.04
N ILE A 399 3.42 2.36 7.79
CA ILE A 399 3.97 2.11 6.46
C ILE A 399 4.28 0.62 6.29
N ALA A 400 3.84 0.07 5.16
CA ALA A 400 4.08 -1.31 4.76
C ALA A 400 4.38 -1.39 3.26
N GLY A 401 4.56 -2.62 2.75
CA GLY A 401 4.75 -2.85 1.32
C GLY A 401 3.57 -2.42 0.46
N ASP A 402 2.36 -2.59 0.97
CA ASP A 402 1.12 -2.15 0.35
C ASP A 402 0.57 -0.90 1.06
N ALA A 403 0.20 0.10 0.27
CA ALA A 403 -0.22 1.42 0.73
C ALA A 403 -1.61 1.45 1.42
N ARG A 404 -2.35 0.34 1.40
CA ARG A 404 -3.69 0.21 2.00
C ARG A 404 -3.65 -0.49 3.37
N ALA A 405 -2.48 -0.61 4.00
CA ALA A 405 -2.30 -1.33 5.27
C ALA A 405 -3.12 -0.77 6.47
N ASN A 406 -3.67 0.44 6.35
CA ASN A 406 -4.38 1.16 7.42
C ASN A 406 -5.93 1.09 7.32
N GLU A 407 -6.50 0.40 6.31
CA GLU A 407 -7.96 0.34 6.07
C GLU A 407 -8.79 -0.12 7.29
N ASN A 408 -8.24 -1.02 8.09
CA ASN A 408 -8.81 -1.37 9.39
C ASN A 408 -7.77 -2.07 10.28
N ILE A 409 -8.02 -2.02 11.59
CA ILE A 409 -7.12 -2.59 12.61
C ILE A 409 -6.88 -4.11 12.45
N GLY A 410 -7.84 -4.85 11.88
CA GLY A 410 -7.73 -6.29 11.65
C GLY A 410 -6.71 -6.62 10.56
N LEU A 411 -6.80 -5.90 9.44
CA LEU A 411 -5.81 -5.94 8.36
C LEU A 411 -4.42 -5.51 8.86
N THR A 412 -4.33 -4.35 9.52
CA THR A 412 -3.07 -3.83 10.06
C THR A 412 -2.38 -4.85 11.00
N ALA A 413 -3.17 -5.59 11.81
CA ALA A 413 -2.63 -6.65 12.67
C ALA A 413 -1.97 -7.79 11.88
N ILE A 414 -2.50 -8.13 10.70
CA ILE A 414 -1.91 -9.17 9.84
C ILE A 414 -0.60 -8.69 9.21
N HIS A 415 -0.58 -7.45 8.70
CA HIS A 415 0.68 -6.84 8.24
C HIS A 415 1.74 -6.85 9.36
N HIS A 416 1.34 -6.50 10.58
CA HIS A 416 2.24 -6.53 11.74
C HIS A 416 2.80 -7.94 11.99
N ILE A 417 1.97 -8.99 11.97
CA ILE A 417 2.45 -10.37 12.18
C ILE A 417 3.53 -10.74 11.16
N PHE A 418 3.29 -10.48 9.88
CA PHE A 418 4.25 -10.81 8.83
C PHE A 418 5.51 -9.95 8.87
N HIS A 419 5.39 -8.68 9.25
CA HIS A 419 6.53 -7.82 9.53
C HIS A 419 7.39 -8.39 10.67
N SER A 420 6.76 -8.76 11.79
CA SER A 420 7.43 -9.33 12.95
C SER A 420 8.05 -10.70 12.63
N GLU A 421 7.39 -11.51 11.81
CA GLU A 421 7.90 -12.81 11.40
C GLU A 421 9.15 -12.68 10.53
N HIS A 422 9.18 -11.73 9.59
CA HIS A 422 10.41 -11.41 8.85
C HIS A 422 11.56 -11.07 9.82
N ASN A 423 11.34 -10.14 10.74
CA ASN A 423 12.37 -9.72 11.69
C ASN A 423 12.82 -10.86 12.62
N ARG A 424 11.91 -11.77 12.97
CA ARG A 424 12.22 -13.01 13.71
C ARG A 424 13.08 -13.96 12.88
N LEU A 425 12.80 -14.12 11.59
CA LEU A 425 13.57 -14.99 10.70
C LEU A 425 14.98 -14.44 10.43
N VAL A 426 15.19 -13.13 10.45
CA VAL A 426 16.53 -12.53 10.41
C VAL A 426 17.38 -13.02 11.59
N GLU A 427 16.86 -12.91 12.81
CA GLU A 427 17.58 -13.35 14.01
C GLU A 427 17.74 -14.87 14.04
N HIS A 428 16.71 -15.61 13.65
CA HIS A 428 16.80 -17.07 13.53
C HIS A 428 17.89 -17.51 12.54
N THR A 429 18.02 -16.79 11.41
CA THR A 429 19.07 -17.06 10.41
C THR A 429 20.46 -16.85 11.02
N LYS A 430 20.67 -15.75 11.75
CA LYS A 430 21.93 -15.51 12.47
C LYS A 430 22.24 -16.64 13.46
N ASP A 431 21.25 -17.05 14.24
CA ASP A 431 21.39 -18.15 15.21
C ASP A 431 21.82 -19.46 14.55
N VAL A 432 21.16 -19.86 13.45
CA VAL A 432 21.51 -21.08 12.70
C VAL A 432 22.93 -21.01 12.16
N ILE A 433 23.33 -19.86 11.61
CA ILE A 433 24.69 -19.66 11.09
C ILE A 433 25.73 -19.78 12.21
N LEU A 434 25.50 -19.15 13.37
CA LEU A 434 26.41 -19.22 14.52
C LEU A 434 26.48 -20.64 15.10
N GLN A 435 25.34 -21.33 15.23
CA GLN A 435 25.26 -22.71 15.73
C GLN A 435 25.97 -23.73 14.83
N SER A 436 26.18 -23.41 13.54
CA SER A 436 26.95 -24.28 12.64
C SER A 436 28.39 -24.51 13.12
N GLY A 437 28.97 -23.55 13.86
CA GLY A 437 30.37 -23.58 14.26
C GLY A 437 31.37 -23.44 13.10
N ASP A 438 30.89 -23.20 11.87
CA ASP A 438 31.70 -23.13 10.66
C ASP A 438 32.04 -21.67 10.32
N VAL A 439 33.30 -21.29 10.56
CA VAL A 439 33.81 -19.94 10.26
C VAL A 439 33.78 -19.64 8.76
N ALA A 440 34.03 -20.63 7.90
CA ALA A 440 34.02 -20.44 6.46
C ALA A 440 32.58 -20.19 5.97
N PHE A 441 31.60 -20.89 6.55
CA PHE A 441 30.19 -20.64 6.27
C PHE A 441 29.75 -19.27 6.81
N LEU A 442 30.06 -18.94 8.07
CA LEU A 442 29.77 -17.64 8.68
C LEU A 442 30.28 -16.48 7.82
N ASN A 443 31.53 -16.55 7.34
CA ASN A 443 32.14 -15.49 6.53
C ASN A 443 31.44 -15.24 5.19
N GLN A 444 30.58 -16.15 4.71
CA GLN A 444 29.74 -15.87 3.54
C GLN A 444 28.60 -14.88 3.85
N TRP A 445 28.28 -14.68 5.13
CA TRP A 445 27.17 -13.85 5.61
C TRP A 445 27.63 -12.55 6.27
N LEU A 446 28.93 -12.30 6.34
CA LEU A 446 29.51 -11.10 6.91
C LEU A 446 30.01 -10.15 5.82
N LEU A 447 29.90 -8.85 6.05
CA LEU A 447 30.58 -7.83 5.24
C LEU A 447 32.08 -7.81 5.55
N SER A 448 32.45 -8.13 6.80
CA SER A 448 33.83 -8.20 7.28
C SER A 448 34.14 -9.62 7.77
N PRO A 449 34.93 -10.42 7.04
CA PRO A 449 35.29 -11.77 7.46
C PRO A 449 36.06 -11.81 8.77
N VAL A 450 35.85 -12.87 9.55
CA VAL A 450 36.52 -13.14 10.82
C VAL A 450 37.37 -14.42 10.75
N ALA A 451 38.43 -14.48 11.56
CA ALA A 451 39.30 -15.67 11.64
C ALA A 451 38.70 -16.77 12.55
N ALA A 452 37.81 -16.41 13.46
CA ALA A 452 37.11 -17.30 14.37
C ALA A 452 35.76 -16.67 14.76
N ILE A 453 34.80 -17.49 15.19
CA ILE A 453 33.54 -16.99 15.77
C ILE A 453 33.89 -16.24 17.07
N PRO A 454 33.57 -14.94 17.19
CA PRO A 454 33.89 -14.18 18.40
C PRO A 454 33.06 -14.63 19.59
N ALA A 455 33.59 -14.48 20.79
CA ALA A 455 32.85 -14.76 22.03
C ALA A 455 31.62 -13.85 22.20
N ASP A 456 31.69 -12.63 21.64
CA ASP A 456 30.59 -11.68 21.55
C ASP A 456 30.14 -11.54 20.07
N PRO A 457 29.06 -12.22 19.66
CA PRO A 457 28.55 -12.14 18.30
C PRO A 457 28.01 -10.76 17.89
N SER A 458 27.77 -9.85 18.84
CA SER A 458 27.32 -8.48 18.51
C SER A 458 28.39 -7.66 17.78
N THR A 459 29.65 -8.10 17.82
CA THR A 459 30.77 -7.50 17.09
C THR A 459 30.82 -7.87 15.61
N LEU A 460 29.98 -8.80 15.16
CA LEU A 460 29.93 -9.25 13.78
C LEU A 460 29.22 -8.23 12.88
N VAL A 461 29.85 -7.90 11.76
CA VAL A 461 29.27 -7.01 10.74
C VAL A 461 28.55 -7.86 9.69
N TRP A 462 27.25 -8.05 9.87
CA TRP A 462 26.42 -8.89 9.01
C TRP A 462 26.12 -8.26 7.65
N SER A 463 26.01 -9.10 6.61
CA SER A 463 25.43 -8.70 5.33
C SER A 463 23.91 -8.65 5.46
N GLY A 464 23.37 -7.48 5.82
CA GLY A 464 21.93 -7.30 5.94
C GLY A 464 21.18 -7.58 4.64
N GLU A 465 21.75 -7.24 3.49
CA GLU A 465 21.19 -7.57 2.17
C GLU A 465 20.90 -9.07 2.02
N ARG A 466 21.86 -9.91 2.41
CA ARG A 466 21.71 -11.36 2.33
C ARG A 466 20.75 -11.89 3.39
N LEU A 467 20.79 -11.35 4.61
CA LEU A 467 19.85 -11.69 5.68
C LEU A 467 18.41 -11.35 5.32
N PHE A 468 18.18 -10.19 4.71
CA PHE A 468 16.86 -9.74 4.26
C PHE A 468 16.26 -10.73 3.27
N GLN A 469 17.04 -11.15 2.27
CA GLN A 469 16.57 -12.11 1.27
C GLN A 469 16.30 -13.50 1.86
N ALA A 470 17.12 -13.95 2.81
CA ALA A 470 16.90 -15.21 3.51
C ALA A 470 15.60 -15.19 4.35
N ALA A 471 15.37 -14.10 5.08
CA ALA A 471 14.16 -13.91 5.86
C ALA A 471 12.92 -13.77 4.97
N LYS A 472 12.99 -12.93 3.92
CA LYS A 472 11.92 -12.76 2.92
C LYS A 472 11.49 -14.09 2.33
N PHE A 473 12.44 -14.89 1.85
CA PHE A 473 12.14 -16.21 1.30
C PHE A 473 11.41 -17.11 2.31
N GLY A 474 11.89 -17.16 3.56
CA GLY A 474 11.23 -17.95 4.61
C GLY A 474 9.80 -17.48 4.91
N THR A 475 9.58 -16.16 5.00
CA THR A 475 8.24 -15.59 5.25
C THR A 475 7.30 -15.82 4.07
N GLU A 476 7.76 -15.65 2.83
CA GLU A 476 6.97 -15.94 1.62
C GLU A 476 6.50 -17.41 1.61
N MET A 477 7.41 -18.33 1.95
CA MET A 477 7.06 -19.75 2.01
C MET A 477 6.03 -20.01 3.10
N GLN A 478 6.17 -19.43 4.29
CA GLN A 478 5.15 -19.57 5.34
C GLN A 478 3.80 -19.01 4.90
N TYR A 479 3.80 -17.81 4.30
CA TYR A 479 2.60 -17.15 3.78
C TYR A 479 1.87 -17.99 2.73
N GLN A 480 2.58 -18.59 1.78
CA GLN A 480 1.99 -19.43 0.74
C GLN A 480 1.40 -20.76 1.25
N HIS A 481 1.88 -21.26 2.40
CA HIS A 481 1.41 -22.52 2.97
C HIS A 481 0.25 -22.35 3.95
N LEU A 482 0.07 -21.14 4.50
CA LEU A 482 -1.10 -20.75 5.29
C LEU A 482 -2.30 -20.55 4.36
#